data_AF-A0A2E6F6D9-F1
#
_entry.id   AF-A0A2E6F6D9-F1
#
_cell.length_a   1.000
_cell.length_b   1.000
_cell.length_c   1.000
_cell.angle_alpha   90.00
_cell.angle_beta   90.00
_cell.angle_gamma   90.00
#
_symmetry.space_group_name_H-M   'P 1'
#
loop_
_entity.id
_entity.type
_entity.pdbx_description
1 polymer ?
#
loop_
_entity_poly.entity_id
_entity_poly.type
_entity_poly.pdbx_seq_one_letter_code
_entity_poly.pdbx_strand_id
1 'polypeptide(L)'
;MGYLDNTSITVDAVLTKKGREILKDGGNLNISSFTLSDTGVDYTLWNTAHPSGSSHYGEAIENLPQLEASVHAEYNMRNRLISLSQNSIAIPALVIDSGMDVANGRTKTFNQGEEASGAIQLRLVGYSSNTNQGMTMIIQKPNIVSPGTEATLNSGLSGTTMIRQFISTEEIPQAQAYDLSSVVEGTDRITSVSLTPVQQDTAGQQTNIIFIDNEVGTVVICNIINNITTPNNQILSDGGVGTF
;
A
#
# COMPACT_ATOMS: atom_id res chain seq x y z
N MET A 1 -1.57 -26.74 20.17
CA MET A 1 -1.79 -25.99 21.43
C MET A 1 -1.68 -26.96 22.59
N GLY A 2 -0.82 -26.70 23.58
CA GLY A 2 -0.68 -27.52 24.78
C GLY A 2 -0.99 -26.70 26.02
N TYR A 3 -1.88 -27.21 26.88
CA TYR A 3 -2.19 -26.61 28.17
C TYR A 3 -1.52 -27.47 29.25
N LEU A 4 -0.45 -26.96 29.86
CA LEU A 4 0.34 -27.71 30.84
C LEU A 4 -0.10 -27.39 32.28
N ASP A 5 -0.41 -26.13 32.56
CA ASP A 5 -1.02 -25.65 33.80
C ASP A 5 -1.75 -24.31 33.58
N ASN A 6 -2.46 -23.82 34.61
CA ASN A 6 -3.23 -22.56 34.56
C ASN A 6 -2.36 -21.29 34.58
N THR A 7 -1.04 -21.44 34.43
CA THR A 7 -0.06 -20.36 34.40
C THR A 7 0.76 -20.30 33.12
N SER A 8 0.80 -21.38 32.34
CA SER A 8 1.57 -21.48 31.10
C SER A 8 0.75 -22.10 29.97
N ILE A 9 0.52 -21.30 28.94
CA ILE A 9 -0.14 -21.71 27.70
C ILE A 9 0.94 -21.72 26.61
N THR A 10 1.24 -22.89 26.04
CA THR A 10 2.18 -23.00 24.92
C THR A 10 1.42 -23.10 23.60
N VAL A 11 1.62 -22.11 22.74
CA VAL A 11 0.90 -21.93 21.48
C VAL A 11 1.87 -22.02 20.31
N ASP A 12 1.68 -23.03 19.47
CA ASP A 12 2.27 -23.06 18.14
C ASP A 12 1.18 -22.62 17.16
N ALA A 13 1.37 -21.45 16.55
CA ALA A 13 0.38 -20.82 15.70
C ALA A 13 1.05 -20.12 14.52
N VAL A 14 0.41 -20.23 13.35
CA VAL A 14 0.75 -19.41 12.20
C VAL A 14 -0.01 -18.10 12.31
N LEU A 15 0.73 -17.00 12.49
CA LEU A 15 0.14 -15.67 12.71
C LEU A 15 -0.18 -14.98 11.39
N THR A 16 -1.26 -14.20 11.38
CA THR A 16 -1.48 -13.16 10.36
C THR A 16 -0.47 -12.03 10.55
N LYS A 17 -0.37 -11.11 9.57
CA LYS A 17 0.51 -9.93 9.68
C LYS A 17 0.23 -9.12 10.94
N LYS A 18 -1.04 -8.94 11.30
CA LYS A 18 -1.43 -8.20 12.51
C LYS A 18 -1.01 -8.92 13.80
N GLY A 19 -1.08 -10.26 13.82
CA GLY A 19 -0.56 -11.04 14.96
C GLY A 19 0.95 -10.86 15.13
N ARG A 20 1.72 -10.86 14.03
CA ARG A 20 3.16 -10.58 14.06
C ARG A 20 3.46 -9.14 14.51
N GLU A 21 2.64 -8.18 14.11
CA GLU A 21 2.75 -6.78 14.53
C GLU A 21 2.63 -6.62 16.04
N ILE A 22 1.57 -7.17 16.62
CA ILE A 22 1.33 -7.08 18.06
C ILE A 22 2.51 -7.66 18.84
N LEU A 23 3.06 -8.80 18.41
CA LEU A 23 4.22 -9.41 19.07
C LEU A 23 5.51 -8.60 18.88
N LYS A 24 5.73 -8.01 17.71
CA LYS A 24 6.91 -7.16 17.45
C LYS A 24 6.92 -5.96 18.39
N ASP A 25 5.75 -5.35 18.61
CA ASP A 25 5.61 -4.17 19.47
C ASP A 25 5.63 -4.53 20.97
N GLY A 26 5.93 -5.79 21.32
CA GLY A 26 5.96 -6.29 22.69
C GLY A 26 4.59 -6.50 23.32
N GLY A 27 3.52 -6.47 22.51
CA GLY A 27 2.15 -6.68 22.93
C GLY A 27 1.82 -8.15 23.19
N ASN A 28 0.79 -8.37 24.02
CA ASN A 28 0.22 -9.69 24.24
C ASN A 28 -0.92 -9.95 23.25
N LEU A 29 -0.98 -11.16 22.67
CA LEU A 29 -2.06 -11.57 21.78
C LEU A 29 -3.41 -11.71 22.50
N ASN A 30 -3.42 -11.75 23.84
CA ASN A 30 -4.62 -11.81 24.67
C ASN A 30 -5.64 -12.82 24.13
N ILE A 31 -5.17 -14.06 23.92
CA ILE A 31 -6.00 -15.13 23.34
C ILE A 31 -7.19 -15.38 24.25
N SER A 32 -8.36 -14.89 23.86
CA SER A 32 -9.61 -14.97 24.64
C SER A 32 -10.45 -16.19 24.30
N SER A 33 -10.26 -16.73 23.10
CA SER A 33 -10.94 -17.92 22.61
C SER A 33 -9.96 -18.78 21.86
N PHE A 34 -10.00 -20.07 22.13
CA PHE A 34 -9.35 -21.09 21.34
C PHE A 34 -10.35 -22.22 21.18
N THR A 35 -10.26 -22.92 20.06
CA THR A 35 -11.15 -24.03 19.80
C THR A 35 -10.30 -25.22 19.39
N LEU A 36 -10.39 -26.29 20.19
CA LEU A 36 -9.64 -27.53 19.98
C LEU A 36 -10.38 -28.48 19.01
N SER A 37 -11.65 -28.21 18.76
CA SER A 37 -12.57 -29.01 17.95
C SER A 37 -13.35 -28.09 17.00
N ASP A 38 -14.17 -28.66 16.12
CA ASP A 38 -14.95 -28.01 15.06
C ASP A 38 -16.07 -27.09 15.57
N THR A 39 -15.70 -26.10 16.38
CA THR A 39 -16.57 -24.98 16.76
C THR A 39 -16.88 -24.14 15.54
N GLY A 40 -18.16 -23.90 15.31
CA GLY A 40 -18.64 -23.25 14.09
C GLY A 40 -19.29 -24.22 13.11
N VAL A 41 -19.11 -25.53 13.31
CA VAL A 41 -19.91 -26.56 12.63
C VAL A 41 -21.11 -26.90 13.49
N ASP A 42 -22.31 -26.59 12.98
CA ASP A 42 -23.55 -27.04 13.61
C ASP A 42 -23.88 -28.47 13.17
N TYR A 43 -23.51 -29.44 14.01
CA TYR A 43 -23.79 -30.85 13.77
C TYR A 43 -25.28 -31.21 13.79
N THR A 44 -26.17 -30.31 14.24
CA THR A 44 -27.62 -30.52 14.15
C THR A 44 -28.13 -30.44 12.71
N LEU A 45 -27.34 -29.86 11.80
CA LEU A 45 -27.60 -29.86 10.36
C LEU A 45 -27.39 -31.23 9.70
N TRP A 46 -26.89 -32.23 10.45
CA TRP A 46 -26.79 -33.60 9.99
C TRP A 46 -28.17 -34.26 9.89
N ASN A 47 -28.66 -34.47 8.67
CA ASN A 47 -30.00 -34.99 8.43
C ASN A 47 -29.99 -36.47 8.03
N THR A 48 -30.22 -37.37 8.99
CA THR A 48 -30.32 -38.82 8.76
C THR A 48 -31.58 -39.27 8.02
N ALA A 49 -32.54 -38.38 7.78
CA ALA A 49 -33.76 -38.65 7.05
C ALA A 49 -33.73 -38.09 5.61
N HIS A 50 -32.54 -37.76 5.09
CA HIS A 50 -32.42 -37.18 3.76
C HIS A 50 -32.94 -38.16 2.68
N PRO A 51 -33.90 -37.74 1.83
CA PRO A 51 -34.59 -38.64 0.89
C PRO A 51 -33.66 -39.21 -0.19
N SER A 52 -32.54 -38.53 -0.48
CA SER A 52 -31.50 -38.98 -1.41
C SER A 52 -30.54 -40.03 -0.81
N GLY A 53 -30.76 -40.47 0.43
CA GLY A 53 -29.97 -41.51 1.09
C GLY A 53 -28.76 -41.00 1.88
N SER A 54 -28.01 -41.93 2.46
CA SER A 54 -26.95 -41.66 3.44
C SER A 54 -25.75 -40.87 2.93
N SER A 55 -25.58 -40.77 1.61
CA SER A 55 -24.55 -39.92 1.00
C SER A 55 -24.83 -38.41 1.14
N HIS A 56 -26.07 -38.02 1.48
CA HIS A 56 -26.48 -36.61 1.54
C HIS A 56 -26.75 -36.11 2.97
N TYR A 57 -26.48 -36.91 4.00
CA TYR A 57 -26.79 -36.54 5.38
C TYR A 57 -25.98 -35.33 5.86
N GLY A 58 -24.78 -35.13 5.30
CA GLY A 58 -23.88 -34.01 5.59
C GLY A 58 -23.98 -32.83 4.63
N GLU A 59 -24.88 -32.87 3.63
CA GLU A 59 -24.91 -31.87 2.54
C GLU A 59 -25.03 -30.43 3.06
N ALA A 60 -25.80 -30.21 4.12
CA ALA A 60 -25.94 -28.89 4.73
C ALA A 60 -24.67 -28.40 5.44
N ILE A 61 -23.88 -29.32 6.02
CA ILE A 61 -22.62 -29.00 6.71
C ILE A 61 -21.50 -28.78 5.68
N GLU A 62 -21.44 -29.60 4.64
CA GLU A 62 -20.42 -29.52 3.57
C GLU A 62 -20.57 -28.25 2.72
N ASN A 63 -21.80 -27.73 2.60
CA ASN A 63 -22.07 -26.49 1.88
C ASN A 63 -21.88 -25.21 2.74
N LEU A 64 -21.48 -25.33 4.01
CA LEU A 64 -21.15 -24.14 4.81
C LEU A 64 -19.85 -23.51 4.28
N PRO A 65 -19.79 -22.18 4.15
CA PRO A 65 -18.54 -21.49 3.81
C PRO A 65 -17.59 -21.61 5.01
N GLN A 66 -16.73 -22.62 4.99
CA GLN A 66 -15.66 -22.76 5.97
C GLN A 66 -14.62 -21.67 5.73
N LEU A 67 -14.58 -20.68 6.62
CA LEU A 67 -13.62 -19.60 6.55
C LEU A 67 -12.32 -20.05 7.25
N GLU A 68 -11.35 -20.49 6.46
CA GLU A 68 -9.99 -20.70 6.96
C GLU A 68 -9.27 -19.35 7.09
N ALA A 69 -8.50 -19.17 8.17
CA ALA A 69 -7.65 -18.01 8.33
C ALA A 69 -6.48 -18.05 7.33
N SER A 70 -6.61 -17.35 6.21
CA SER A 70 -5.50 -17.18 5.27
C SER A 70 -4.46 -16.20 5.80
N VAL A 71 -3.19 -16.61 5.84
CA VAL A 71 -2.05 -15.74 6.20
C VAL A 71 -1.80 -14.61 5.19
N HIS A 72 -2.39 -14.71 3.99
CA HIS A 72 -2.24 -13.81 2.85
C HIS A 72 -3.60 -13.28 2.41
N ALA A 73 -4.42 -12.84 3.36
CA ALA A 73 -5.79 -12.38 3.13
C ALA A 73 -5.88 -11.23 2.10
N GLU A 74 -4.82 -10.47 1.86
CA GLU A 74 -4.83 -9.38 0.88
C GLU A 74 -5.00 -9.87 -0.57
N TYR A 75 -4.72 -11.14 -0.85
CA TYR A 75 -4.84 -11.72 -2.20
C TYR A 75 -6.18 -12.44 -2.43
N ASN A 76 -6.98 -12.67 -1.39
CA ASN A 76 -8.23 -13.41 -1.52
C ASN A 76 -9.38 -12.53 -2.01
N MET A 77 -9.36 -11.23 -1.70
CA MET A 77 -10.41 -10.29 -2.08
C MET A 77 -9.91 -9.25 -3.09
N ARG A 78 -10.38 -9.36 -4.34
CA ARG A 78 -10.11 -8.36 -5.41
C ARG A 78 -10.90 -7.06 -5.25
N ASN A 79 -11.98 -7.08 -4.46
CA ASN A 79 -12.92 -5.97 -4.32
C ASN A 79 -13.01 -5.57 -2.85
N ARG A 80 -13.02 -4.26 -2.61
CA ARG A 80 -13.23 -3.68 -1.28
C ARG A 80 -14.61 -3.04 -1.22
N LEU A 81 -15.26 -3.15 -0.06
CA LEU A 81 -16.44 -2.36 0.23
C LEU A 81 -16.00 -1.00 0.78
N ILE A 82 -16.66 0.05 0.32
CA ILE A 82 -16.51 1.42 0.81
C ILE A 82 -17.87 1.90 1.30
N SER A 83 -17.88 2.66 2.39
CA SER A 83 -19.11 3.23 2.96
C SER A 83 -19.13 4.71 2.67
N LEU A 84 -20.19 5.18 1.98
CA LEU A 84 -20.40 6.59 1.66
C LEU A 84 -21.48 7.17 2.58
N SER A 85 -21.43 8.48 2.80
CA SER A 85 -22.51 9.18 3.51
C SER A 85 -23.79 9.18 2.67
N GLN A 86 -24.96 9.25 3.32
CA GLN A 86 -26.26 9.27 2.63
C GLN A 86 -26.42 10.45 1.66
N ASN A 87 -25.61 11.51 1.82
CA ASN A 87 -25.63 12.70 0.98
C ASN A 87 -24.60 12.64 -0.17
N SER A 88 -23.92 11.50 -0.35
CA SER A 88 -22.96 11.34 -1.45
C SER A 88 -23.69 11.28 -2.79
N ILE A 89 -23.41 12.26 -3.65
CA ILE A 89 -24.05 12.40 -4.97
C ILE A 89 -23.30 11.56 -6.03
N ALA A 90 -22.02 11.25 -5.80
CA ALA A 90 -21.16 10.55 -6.76
C ALA A 90 -20.12 9.69 -6.04
N ILE A 91 -19.60 8.68 -6.76
CA ILE A 91 -18.47 7.87 -6.29
C ILE A 91 -17.23 8.78 -6.19
N PRO A 92 -16.45 8.69 -5.11
CA PRO A 92 -15.28 9.54 -4.92
C PRO A 92 -14.25 9.30 -6.02
N ALA A 93 -13.65 10.39 -6.51
CA ALA A 93 -12.63 10.35 -7.54
C ALA A 93 -11.37 11.05 -7.04
N LEU A 94 -10.22 10.40 -7.27
CA LEU A 94 -8.92 11.00 -7.04
C LEU A 94 -8.49 11.75 -8.30
N VAL A 95 -8.15 13.03 -8.14
CA VAL A 95 -7.66 13.90 -9.22
C VAL A 95 -6.34 14.54 -8.82
N ILE A 96 -5.52 14.89 -9.81
CA ILE A 96 -4.34 15.73 -9.59
C ILE A 96 -4.82 17.17 -9.63
N ASP A 97 -4.75 17.85 -8.49
CA ASP A 97 -5.25 19.22 -8.30
C ASP A 97 -4.25 20.24 -8.85
N SER A 98 -2.96 20.05 -8.53
CA SER A 98 -1.89 20.95 -9.00
C SER A 98 -0.52 20.27 -9.06
N GLY A 99 0.43 20.91 -9.75
CA GLY A 99 1.82 20.47 -9.83
C GLY A 99 2.24 19.81 -11.14
N MET A 100 1.34 19.69 -12.12
CA MET A 100 1.63 19.17 -13.46
C MET A 100 2.06 20.28 -14.43
N ASP A 101 2.68 19.92 -15.55
CA ASP A 101 3.14 20.88 -16.57
C ASP A 101 1.97 21.56 -17.30
N VAL A 102 0.85 20.85 -17.44
CA VAL A 102 -0.39 21.32 -18.07
C VAL A 102 -1.55 21.10 -17.11
N ALA A 103 -2.50 22.03 -17.06
CA ALA A 103 -3.72 21.87 -16.29
C ALA A 103 -4.46 20.59 -16.70
N ASN A 104 -4.85 19.76 -15.72
CA ASN A 104 -5.43 18.42 -15.93
C ASN A 104 -4.51 17.43 -16.69
N GLY A 105 -3.24 17.77 -16.88
CA GLY A 105 -2.23 16.87 -17.41
C GLY A 105 -1.83 15.79 -16.40
N ARG A 106 -1.02 14.83 -16.84
CA ARG A 106 -0.46 13.78 -15.98
C ARG A 106 1.06 13.73 -16.03
N THR A 107 1.69 14.77 -16.55
CA THR A 107 3.13 14.83 -16.74
C THR A 107 3.71 16.01 -15.98
N LYS A 108 4.81 15.76 -15.28
CA LYS A 108 5.62 16.77 -14.62
C LYS A 108 7.06 16.63 -15.09
N THR A 109 7.61 17.70 -15.63
CA THR A 109 8.98 17.77 -16.13
C THR A 109 9.82 18.65 -15.21
N PHE A 110 10.97 18.14 -14.79
CA PHE A 110 12.00 18.89 -14.10
C PHE A 110 13.08 19.28 -15.12
N ASN A 111 13.21 20.58 -15.38
CA ASN A 111 14.23 21.12 -16.28
C ASN A 111 15.48 21.54 -15.50
N GLN A 112 16.59 21.72 -16.21
CA GLN A 112 17.82 22.21 -15.61
C GLN A 112 17.58 23.58 -14.95
N GLY A 113 17.98 23.76 -13.69
CA GLY A 113 17.67 24.93 -12.87
C GLY A 113 16.48 24.77 -11.92
N GLU A 114 15.77 23.63 -11.97
CA GLU A 114 14.64 23.29 -11.08
C GLU A 114 15.00 22.20 -10.06
N GLU A 115 16.22 22.23 -9.52
CA GLU A 115 16.76 21.19 -8.63
C GLU A 115 16.13 21.15 -7.22
N ALA A 116 15.44 22.21 -6.81
CA ALA A 116 15.02 22.39 -5.42
C ALA A 116 13.90 21.43 -5.00
N SER A 117 12.70 21.56 -5.59
CA SER A 117 11.57 20.65 -5.38
C SER A 117 10.37 21.05 -6.25
N GLY A 118 9.58 20.08 -6.70
CA GLY A 118 8.28 20.29 -7.35
C GLY A 118 7.16 19.70 -6.51
N ALA A 119 6.22 20.52 -6.06
CA ALA A 119 5.04 20.05 -5.33
C ALA A 119 3.97 19.50 -6.27
N ILE A 120 3.39 18.37 -5.90
CA ILE A 120 2.20 17.77 -6.51
C ILE A 120 1.12 17.70 -5.44
N GLN A 121 -0.08 18.15 -5.78
CA GLN A 121 -1.24 18.02 -4.91
C GLN A 121 -2.28 17.13 -5.57
N LEU A 122 -2.79 16.17 -4.81
CA LEU A 122 -3.89 15.32 -5.19
C LEU A 122 -5.10 15.68 -4.32
N ARG A 123 -6.28 15.59 -4.94
CA ARG A 123 -7.56 15.83 -4.28
C ARG A 123 -8.46 14.62 -4.47
N LEU A 124 -8.94 14.07 -3.37
CA LEU A 124 -10.03 13.10 -3.36
C LEU A 124 -11.34 13.87 -3.22
N VAL A 125 -12.12 13.90 -4.28
CA VAL A 125 -13.34 14.71 -4.39
C VAL A 125 -14.53 13.94 -3.81
N GLY A 126 -15.33 14.60 -2.97
CA GLY A 126 -16.61 14.09 -2.50
C GLY A 126 -16.52 12.97 -1.46
N TYR A 127 -15.40 12.86 -0.76
CA TYR A 127 -15.21 11.88 0.31
C TYR A 127 -14.34 12.38 1.44
N SER A 128 -14.94 12.43 2.63
CA SER A 128 -14.26 12.58 3.91
C SER A 128 -14.79 11.55 4.90
N SER A 129 -13.87 10.98 5.69
CA SER A 129 -14.19 10.02 6.74
C SER A 129 -13.58 10.50 8.06
N ASN A 130 -14.09 9.99 9.18
CA ASN A 130 -13.53 10.27 10.51
C ASN A 130 -12.16 9.61 10.73
N THR A 131 -11.81 8.62 9.91
CA THR A 131 -10.57 7.85 10.00
C THR A 131 -9.75 8.07 8.74
N ASN A 132 -8.98 9.15 8.69
CA ASN A 132 -8.12 9.49 7.56
C ASN A 132 -6.89 8.57 7.49
N GLN A 133 -6.92 7.57 6.60
CA GLN A 133 -5.84 6.59 6.41
C GLN A 133 -4.77 7.05 5.42
N GLY A 134 -4.82 8.31 4.97
CA GLY A 134 -3.86 8.89 4.04
C GLY A 134 -3.91 8.23 2.65
N MET A 135 -2.79 8.34 1.95
CA MET A 135 -2.58 7.76 0.63
C MET A 135 -1.25 7.01 0.58
N THR A 136 -1.15 6.01 -0.28
CA THR A 136 0.14 5.37 -0.61
C THR A 136 0.59 5.85 -1.99
N MET A 137 1.83 6.29 -2.06
CA MET A 137 2.51 6.68 -3.29
C MET A 137 3.58 5.65 -3.62
N ILE A 138 3.65 5.21 -4.87
CA ILE A 138 4.62 4.24 -5.36
C ILE A 138 5.43 4.89 -6.47
N ILE A 139 6.74 4.97 -6.30
CA ILE A 139 7.68 5.43 -7.32
C ILE A 139 8.31 4.21 -7.97
N GLN A 140 8.12 4.02 -9.28
CA GLN A 140 8.66 2.85 -10.00
C GLN A 140 10.19 2.81 -10.05
N LYS A 141 10.81 3.99 -10.19
CA LYS A 141 12.26 4.19 -10.24
C LYS A 141 12.66 5.36 -9.31
N PRO A 142 13.05 5.07 -8.05
CA PRO A 142 13.40 6.10 -7.06
C PRO A 142 14.75 6.77 -7.34
N ASN A 143 15.58 6.21 -8.22
CA ASN A 143 16.83 6.83 -8.66
C ASN A 143 16.63 8.07 -9.55
N ILE A 144 15.41 8.32 -10.02
CA ILE A 144 15.08 9.46 -10.89
C ILE A 144 14.49 10.63 -10.07
N VAL A 145 13.70 10.32 -9.05
CA VAL A 145 13.02 11.31 -8.21
C VAL A 145 12.84 10.74 -6.81
N SER A 146 13.11 11.55 -5.80
CA SER A 146 12.85 11.21 -4.39
C SER A 146 11.73 12.09 -3.84
N PRO A 147 10.91 11.58 -2.93
CA PRO A 147 9.91 12.41 -2.26
C PRO A 147 10.54 13.22 -1.12
N GLY A 148 9.91 14.34 -0.78
CA GLY A 148 10.27 15.15 0.38
C GLY A 148 9.80 14.56 1.70
N THR A 149 9.91 15.36 2.76
CA THR A 149 9.66 14.96 4.16
C THR A 149 8.22 14.52 4.45
N GLU A 150 7.26 14.90 3.60
CA GLU A 150 5.85 14.53 3.73
C GLU A 150 5.60 13.02 3.50
N ALA A 151 6.54 12.34 2.84
CA ALA A 151 6.43 10.93 2.49
C ALA A 151 7.28 10.06 3.42
N THR A 152 6.62 9.14 4.13
CA THR A 152 7.31 8.16 4.98
C THR A 152 7.49 6.86 4.21
N LEU A 153 8.71 6.33 4.12
CA LEU A 153 8.95 5.05 3.44
C LEU A 153 8.12 3.94 4.10
N ASN A 154 7.31 3.25 3.29
CA ASN A 154 6.48 2.13 3.76
C ASN A 154 7.35 0.87 3.89
N SER A 155 8.15 0.81 4.95
CA SER A 155 8.86 -0.40 5.34
C SER A 155 7.87 -1.32 6.06
N GLY A 156 7.32 -2.30 5.34
CA GLY A 156 6.45 -3.32 5.92
C GLY A 156 7.04 -3.91 7.21
N LEU A 157 6.17 -4.28 8.15
CA LEU A 157 6.56 -4.64 9.52
C LEU A 157 7.30 -5.99 9.67
N SER A 158 7.54 -6.71 8.58
CA SER A 158 8.32 -7.94 8.56
C SER A 158 9.71 -7.61 8.03
N GLY A 159 10.77 -7.90 8.78
CA GLY A 159 12.18 -7.81 8.34
C GLY A 159 12.55 -8.69 7.14
N THR A 160 11.57 -9.24 6.44
CA THR A 160 11.65 -9.70 5.06
C THR A 160 11.10 -8.56 4.19
N THR A 161 11.99 -7.81 3.54
CA THR A 161 11.69 -6.71 2.63
C THR A 161 10.47 -7.00 1.75
N MET A 162 9.31 -6.47 2.13
CA MET A 162 8.13 -6.39 1.29
C MET A 162 7.51 -5.02 1.54
N ILE A 163 8.08 -4.03 0.84
CA ILE A 163 7.33 -2.97 0.15
C ILE A 163 5.99 -3.58 -0.21
N ARG A 164 4.85 -2.97 0.17
CA ARG A 164 3.51 -3.48 -0.14
C ARG A 164 3.46 -4.02 -1.58
N GLN A 165 3.65 -5.33 -1.73
CA GLN A 165 3.83 -5.98 -3.02
C GLN A 165 2.43 -6.16 -3.56
N PHE A 166 2.04 -5.30 -4.48
CA PHE A 166 0.92 -5.56 -5.37
C PHE A 166 1.50 -5.89 -6.74
N ILE A 167 1.20 -7.12 -7.17
CA ILE A 167 1.75 -7.85 -8.31
C ILE A 167 3.24 -8.21 -8.09
N SER A 168 3.60 -9.43 -8.48
CA SER A 168 4.88 -10.10 -8.23
C SER A 168 6.10 -9.17 -8.19
N THR A 169 7.00 -9.37 -7.22
CA THR A 169 8.34 -8.75 -7.13
C THR A 169 9.19 -8.91 -8.39
N GLU A 170 8.76 -9.76 -9.33
CA GLU A 170 9.34 -9.90 -10.67
C GLU A 170 8.97 -8.77 -11.65
N GLU A 171 7.93 -7.96 -11.41
CA GLU A 171 7.49 -6.96 -12.41
C GLU A 171 8.17 -5.59 -12.28
N ILE A 172 8.54 -5.11 -11.07
CA ILE A 172 9.23 -3.81 -10.90
C ILE A 172 10.21 -3.84 -9.71
N PRO A 173 11.39 -4.47 -9.84
CA PRO A 173 12.30 -4.78 -8.73
C PRO A 173 12.92 -3.59 -7.98
N GLN A 174 12.72 -2.36 -8.46
CA GLN A 174 13.28 -1.13 -7.88
C GLN A 174 12.21 -0.17 -7.32
N ALA A 175 10.92 -0.53 -7.41
CA ALA A 175 9.85 0.36 -6.97
C ALA A 175 9.84 0.53 -5.45
N GLN A 176 9.63 1.75 -4.96
CA GLN A 176 9.49 2.06 -3.54
C GLN A 176 8.12 2.65 -3.24
N ALA A 177 7.51 2.21 -2.14
CA ALA A 177 6.22 2.70 -1.66
C ALA A 177 6.42 3.61 -0.45
N TYR A 178 5.66 4.69 -0.39
CA TYR A 178 5.66 5.69 0.66
C TYR A 178 4.22 5.95 1.12
N ASP A 179 4.05 6.19 2.41
CA ASP A 179 2.80 6.64 3.00
C ASP A 179 2.79 8.17 3.08
N LEU A 180 1.68 8.77 2.65
CA LEU A 180 1.41 10.19 2.64
C LEU A 180 0.24 10.50 3.56
N SER A 181 0.36 11.56 4.34
CA SER A 181 -0.77 12.09 5.11
C SER A 181 -1.69 12.92 4.21
N SER A 182 -2.99 12.86 4.46
CA SER A 182 -3.97 13.73 3.83
C SER A 182 -4.52 14.72 4.85
N VAL A 183 -4.98 15.88 4.39
CA VAL A 183 -5.73 16.86 5.18
C VAL A 183 -7.17 16.88 4.70
N VAL A 184 -8.14 16.97 5.62
CA VAL A 184 -9.56 17.08 5.28
C VAL A 184 -9.89 18.55 5.02
N GLU A 185 -10.47 18.85 3.85
CA GLU A 185 -10.95 20.18 3.48
C GLU A 185 -12.44 20.09 3.10
N GLY A 186 -13.31 20.34 4.09
CA GLY A 186 -14.75 20.20 3.93
C GLY A 186 -15.17 18.77 3.62
N THR A 187 -15.67 18.53 2.40
CA THR A 187 -16.07 17.18 1.93
C THR A 187 -14.96 16.47 1.17
N ASP A 188 -13.86 17.15 0.86
CA ASP A 188 -12.74 16.62 0.10
C ASP A 188 -11.55 16.30 1.02
N ARG A 189 -10.59 15.53 0.48
CA ARG A 189 -9.28 15.32 1.10
C ARG A 189 -8.18 15.76 0.16
N ILE A 190 -7.20 16.47 0.68
CA ILE A 190 -6.03 16.94 -0.06
C ILE A 190 -4.79 16.23 0.45
N THR A 191 -3.96 15.75 -0.47
CA THR A 191 -2.67 15.13 -0.19
C THR A 191 -1.62 15.85 -1.00
N SER A 192 -0.65 16.47 -0.33
CA SER A 192 0.46 17.16 -0.97
C SER A 192 1.75 16.38 -0.79
N VAL A 193 2.53 16.26 -1.86
CA VAL A 193 3.88 15.71 -1.81
C VAL A 193 4.83 16.59 -2.60
N SER A 194 5.98 16.89 -2.02
CA SER A 194 7.07 17.54 -2.73
C SER A 194 8.00 16.47 -3.31
N LEU A 195 8.47 16.68 -4.54
CA LEU A 195 9.37 15.77 -5.24
C LEU A 195 10.67 16.49 -5.55
N THR A 196 11.80 15.88 -5.22
CA THR A 196 13.12 16.40 -5.56
C THR A 196 13.74 15.52 -6.65
N PRO A 197 14.05 16.09 -7.82
CA PRO A 197 14.73 15.35 -8.89
C PRO A 197 16.16 14.98 -8.46
N VAL A 198 16.56 13.74 -8.73
CA VAL A 198 17.94 13.28 -8.49
C VAL A 198 18.78 13.60 -9.72
N GLN A 199 19.99 14.14 -9.56
CA GLN A 199 20.86 14.41 -10.72
C GLN A 199 21.15 13.12 -11.50
N GLN A 200 20.99 13.16 -12.82
CA GLN A 200 21.19 12.01 -13.71
C GLN A 200 22.44 12.19 -14.58
N ASP A 201 22.95 11.07 -15.11
CA ASP A 201 24.04 11.09 -16.10
C ASP A 201 23.57 11.51 -17.50
N THR A 202 22.26 11.40 -17.78
CA THR A 202 21.67 11.76 -19.07
C THR A 202 20.29 12.38 -18.85
N ALA A 203 19.98 13.44 -19.61
CA ALA A 203 18.66 14.07 -19.56
C ALA A 203 17.56 13.16 -20.13
N GLY A 204 16.31 13.39 -19.72
CA GLY A 204 15.15 12.68 -20.25
C GLY A 204 14.84 11.35 -19.57
N GLN A 205 15.38 11.11 -18.36
CA GLN A 205 15.02 9.92 -17.57
C GLN A 205 13.58 10.05 -17.09
N GLN A 206 12.84 8.94 -17.11
CA GLN A 206 11.41 8.93 -16.79
C GLN A 206 11.04 7.85 -15.78
N THR A 207 10.10 8.19 -14.91
CA THR A 207 9.50 7.29 -13.92
C THR A 207 8.01 7.56 -13.79
N ASN A 208 7.21 6.52 -13.61
CA ASN A 208 5.82 6.72 -13.22
C ASN A 208 5.69 6.70 -11.70
N ILE A 209 4.80 7.56 -11.20
CA ILE A 209 4.36 7.55 -9.82
C ILE A 209 2.88 7.15 -9.80
N ILE A 210 2.55 6.19 -8.94
CA ILE A 210 1.20 5.68 -8.74
C ILE A 210 0.74 6.12 -7.35
N PHE A 211 -0.39 6.82 -7.30
CA PHE A 211 -1.05 7.23 -6.08
C PHE A 211 -2.29 6.38 -5.87
N ILE A 212 -2.45 5.86 -4.65
CA ILE A 212 -3.57 5.02 -4.24
C ILE A 212 -4.12 5.61 -2.96
N ASP A 213 -5.42 5.91 -2.93
CA ASP A 213 -6.08 6.26 -1.68
C ASP A 213 -6.31 5.00 -0.83
N ASN A 214 -5.94 5.06 0.46
CA ASN A 214 -5.96 3.88 1.31
C ASN A 214 -7.38 3.45 1.73
N GLU A 215 -8.35 4.36 1.68
CA GLU A 215 -9.73 4.07 2.06
C GLU A 215 -10.58 3.65 0.87
N VAL A 216 -10.59 4.49 -0.18
CA VAL A 216 -11.44 4.29 -1.35
C VAL A 216 -10.77 3.38 -2.39
N GLY A 217 -9.44 3.27 -2.37
CA GLY A 217 -8.70 2.46 -3.34
C GLY A 217 -8.63 3.07 -4.74
N THR A 218 -9.02 4.34 -4.90
CA THR A 218 -8.90 5.07 -6.18
C THR A 218 -7.43 5.24 -6.55
N VAL A 219 -7.13 5.09 -7.84
CA VAL A 219 -5.75 5.12 -8.36
C VAL A 219 -5.57 6.23 -9.38
N VAL A 220 -4.48 6.99 -9.24
CA VAL A 220 -4.01 7.95 -10.23
C VAL A 220 -2.53 7.73 -10.50
N ILE A 221 -2.16 7.74 -11.76
CA ILE A 221 -0.78 7.62 -12.23
C ILE A 221 -0.33 8.97 -12.79
N CYS A 222 0.89 9.39 -12.53
CA CYS A 222 1.54 10.49 -13.26
C CYS A 222 2.91 10.05 -13.78
N ASN A 223 3.35 10.68 -14.86
CA ASN A 223 4.67 10.50 -15.44
C ASN A 223 5.57 11.66 -15.00
N ILE A 224 6.76 11.33 -14.50
CA ILE A 224 7.78 12.30 -14.14
C ILE A 224 8.92 12.20 -15.14
N ILE A 225 9.31 13.33 -15.70
CA ILE A 225 10.44 13.47 -16.62
C ILE A 225 11.52 14.28 -15.90
N ASN A 226 12.72 13.75 -15.80
CA ASN A 226 13.86 14.41 -15.19
C ASN A 226 14.93 14.71 -16.26
N ASN A 227 15.14 16.00 -16.53
CA ASN A 227 16.16 16.49 -17.45
C ASN A 227 17.39 17.05 -16.73
N ILE A 228 17.47 16.94 -15.41
CA ILE A 228 18.58 17.49 -14.61
C ILE A 228 19.79 16.58 -14.71
N THR A 229 20.89 17.14 -15.21
CA THR A 229 22.15 16.40 -15.38
C THR A 229 23.21 16.84 -14.37
N THR A 230 24.09 15.91 -14.00
CA THR A 230 25.31 16.22 -13.24
C THR A 230 26.21 17.11 -14.11
N PRO A 231 26.71 18.26 -13.62
CA PRO A 231 27.58 19.12 -14.41
C PRO A 231 28.91 18.41 -14.73
N ASN A 232 29.27 18.33 -16.02
CA ASN A 232 30.47 17.67 -16.57
C ASN A 232 31.83 18.34 -16.19
N ASN A 233 31.92 19.07 -15.08
CA ASN A 233 33.08 19.91 -14.74
C ASN A 233 34.33 19.14 -14.26
N GLN A 234 34.35 17.80 -14.26
CA GLN A 234 35.51 17.03 -13.82
C GLN A 234 36.51 16.60 -14.91
N ILE A 235 36.29 16.95 -16.19
CA ILE A 235 37.22 16.55 -17.27
C ILE A 235 38.26 17.64 -17.60
N LEU A 236 38.16 18.85 -17.01
CA LEU A 236 39.09 19.95 -17.32
C LEU A 236 40.15 20.22 -16.23
N SER A 237 40.18 19.47 -15.13
CA SER A 237 41.16 19.70 -14.05
C SER A 237 42.38 18.78 -14.06
N ASP A 238 42.50 17.84 -15.01
CA ASP A 238 43.64 16.91 -15.08
C ASP A 238 44.49 17.07 -16.36
N GLY A 239 44.29 18.18 -17.08
CA GLY A 239 45.23 18.64 -18.11
C GLY A 239 46.46 19.24 -17.45
N GLY A 240 47.33 18.39 -16.90
CA GLY A 240 48.61 18.78 -16.30
C GLY A 240 49.38 19.74 -17.20
N VAL A 241 49.62 20.95 -16.71
CA VAL A 241 50.56 21.90 -17.30
C VAL A 241 51.95 21.28 -17.16
N GLY A 242 52.46 20.69 -18.24
CA GLY A 242 53.85 20.27 -18.33
C GLY A 242 54.75 21.50 -18.23
N THR A 243 55.43 21.65 -17.11
CA THR A 243 56.56 22.58 -16.94
C THR A 243 57.88 21.85 -17.18
N PHE A 244 58.70 22.51 -18.02
CA PHE A 244 60.08 22.23 -18.47
C PHE A 244 60.26 21.29 -19.66
#